data_AF-A0A818N5Y5-F1
#
_entry.id   AF-A0A818N5Y5-F1
#
_cell.length_a   1.000
_cell.length_b   1.000
_cell.length_c   1.000
_cell.angle_alpha   90.00
_cell.angle_beta   90.00
_cell.angle_gamma   90.00
#
_symmetry.space_group_name_H-M   'P 1'
#
loop_
_entity.id
_entity.type
_entity.pdbx_description
1 polymer ?
#
loop_
_entity_poly.entity_id
_entity_poly.type
_entity_poly.pdbx_seq_one_letter_code
_entity_poly.pdbx_strand_id
1 'polypeptide(L)'
;MFIRNLILLFILIKSSYLTTLTKTYPTIDLKENIPKHTNVFQLTREVKNLKLVLLNLGGFESNLFTIKDENIFTINEIDREKLLGEKRCFDRSYCLIELHILVNDGEEYWVIPIHIIDENDNKPEFKNSSIELKFHENIFGGYKILFEGAKDLDEGL
;
A
#
# COMPACT_ATOMS: atom_id res chain seq x y z
N MET A 1 5.28 -44.55 7.56
CA MET A 1 5.07 -43.48 8.56
C MET A 1 6.32 -42.62 8.81
N PHE A 2 7.54 -43.08 8.55
CA PHE A 2 8.80 -42.34 8.81
C PHE A 2 9.11 -41.16 7.87
N ILE A 3 8.78 -41.25 6.57
CA ILE A 3 9.13 -40.23 5.57
C ILE A 3 8.36 -38.91 5.79
N ARG A 4 7.11 -38.99 6.28
CA ARG A 4 6.24 -37.82 6.50
C ARG A 4 6.77 -36.90 7.60
N ASN A 5 7.41 -37.46 8.63
CA ASN A 5 8.00 -36.70 9.74
C ASN A 5 9.31 -36.00 9.35
N LEU A 6 10.11 -36.59 8.44
CA LEU A 6 11.34 -35.98 7.95
C LEU A 6 11.03 -34.74 7.08
N ILE A 7 10.03 -34.83 6.21
CA ILE A 7 9.58 -33.71 5.36
C ILE A 7 9.10 -32.54 6.22
N LEU A 8 8.28 -32.80 7.24
CA LEU A 8 7.82 -31.78 8.18
C LEU A 8 8.99 -31.11 8.90
N LEU A 9 10.00 -31.87 9.33
CA LEU A 9 11.18 -31.32 9.99
C LEU A 9 12.00 -30.41 9.04
N PHE A 10 12.21 -30.80 7.79
CA PHE A 10 12.89 -29.97 6.80
C PHE A 10 12.12 -28.68 6.48
N ILE A 11 10.79 -28.74 6.41
CA ILE A 11 9.94 -27.56 6.22
C ILE A 11 10.07 -26.62 7.42
N LEU A 12 10.02 -27.15 8.64
CA LEU A 12 10.14 -26.36 9.87
C LEU A 12 11.52 -25.72 10.00
N ILE A 13 12.60 -26.45 9.69
CA ILE A 13 13.96 -25.91 9.73
C ILE A 13 14.16 -24.83 8.65
N LYS A 14 13.66 -25.04 7.44
CA LYS A 14 13.69 -24.00 6.40
C LYS A 14 12.87 -22.78 6.81
N SER A 15 11.68 -22.98 7.36
CA SER A 15 10.82 -21.90 7.84
C SER A 15 11.48 -21.11 8.95
N SER A 16 12.11 -21.78 9.93
CA SER A 16 12.81 -21.10 11.03
C SER A 16 14.03 -20.33 10.53
N TYR A 17 14.79 -20.92 9.59
CA TYR A 17 15.93 -20.25 8.96
C TYR A 17 15.51 -19.04 8.11
N LEU A 18 14.40 -19.15 7.36
CA LEU A 18 13.82 -18.04 6.60
C LEU A 18 13.36 -16.90 7.54
N THR A 19 12.74 -17.24 8.68
CA THR A 19 12.36 -16.22 9.66
C THR A 19 13.56 -15.51 10.28
N THR A 20 14.71 -16.19 10.45
CA THR A 20 15.93 -15.54 10.98
C THR A 20 16.63 -14.62 9.98
N LEU A 21 16.45 -14.83 8.67
CA LEU A 21 17.02 -13.97 7.63
C LEU A 21 16.16 -12.74 7.32
N THR A 22 14.91 -12.74 7.79
CA THR A 22 13.95 -11.68 7.49
C THR A 22 13.94 -10.64 8.60
N LYS A 23 14.24 -9.38 8.25
CA LYS A 23 14.17 -8.24 9.16
C LYS A 23 13.02 -7.32 8.76
N THR A 24 12.03 -7.18 9.64
CA THR A 24 10.89 -6.28 9.40
C THR A 24 11.12 -4.96 10.14
N TYR A 25 11.00 -3.85 9.41
CA TYR A 25 11.05 -2.50 9.98
C TYR A 25 9.68 -2.11 10.55
N PRO A 26 9.63 -1.14 11.49
CA PRO A 26 8.38 -0.52 11.88
C PRO A 26 7.67 0.11 10.68
N THR A 27 6.34 0.16 10.73
CA THR A 27 5.53 0.83 9.72
C THR A 27 5.86 2.31 9.66
N ILE A 28 6.05 2.82 8.45
CA ILE A 28 6.28 4.23 8.17
C ILE A 28 4.98 4.80 7.64
N ASP A 29 4.50 5.84 8.30
CA ASP A 29 3.35 6.60 7.86
C ASP A 29 3.78 7.66 6.85
N LEU A 30 3.19 7.63 5.67
CA LEU A 30 3.51 8.51 4.56
C LEU A 30 2.22 9.14 4.03
N LYS A 31 2.09 10.47 4.15
CA LYS A 31 0.97 11.19 3.52
C LYS A 31 1.00 11.02 2.00
N GLU A 32 -0.15 10.98 1.38
CA GLU A 32 -0.22 11.07 -0.08
C GLU A 32 0.08 12.49 -0.59
N ASN A 33 0.04 12.66 -1.91
CA ASN A 33 0.37 13.90 -2.63
C ASN A 33 1.80 14.40 -2.36
N ILE A 34 2.68 13.50 -1.91
CA ILE A 34 4.09 13.81 -1.75
C ILE A 34 4.74 13.92 -3.13
N PRO A 35 5.50 15.01 -3.39
CA PRO A 35 6.19 15.19 -4.66
C PRO A 35 7.13 14.03 -4.98
N LYS A 36 7.35 13.80 -6.27
CA LYS A 36 8.42 12.91 -6.74
C LYS A 36 9.79 13.33 -6.20
N HIS A 37 10.68 12.34 -6.04
CA HIS A 37 12.06 12.51 -5.55
C HIS A 37 12.15 13.06 -4.12
N THR A 38 11.11 12.86 -3.32
CA THR A 38 11.12 13.19 -1.89
C THR A 38 11.76 12.04 -1.12
N ASN A 39 12.67 12.35 -0.19
CA ASN A 39 13.21 11.37 0.75
C ASN A 39 12.14 11.03 1.80
N VAL A 40 11.71 9.77 1.84
CA VAL A 40 10.67 9.31 2.77
C VAL A 40 11.24 8.58 3.97
N PHE A 41 12.44 8.01 3.83
CA PHE A 41 13.05 7.23 4.90
C PHE A 41 14.56 7.10 4.71
N GLN A 42 15.30 7.23 5.81
CA GLN A 42 16.73 6.97 5.86
C GLN A 42 16.99 5.64 6.57
N LEU A 43 17.71 4.74 5.91
CA LEU A 43 18.17 3.50 6.52
C LEU A 43 19.27 3.79 7.54
N THR A 44 19.33 3.00 8.61
CA THR A 44 20.26 3.18 9.74
C THR A 44 21.72 3.12 9.30
N ARG A 45 22.64 3.82 9.97
CA ARG A 45 24.08 3.83 9.62
C ARG A 45 24.75 2.45 9.51
N GLU A 46 24.16 1.42 10.11
CA GLU A 46 24.58 0.02 9.96
C GLU A 46 24.50 -0.50 8.51
N VAL A 47 23.73 0.15 7.63
CA VAL A 47 23.69 -0.18 6.18
C VAL A 47 24.87 0.32 5.37
N LYS A 48 25.77 1.11 5.96
CA LYS A 48 26.91 1.66 5.23
C LYS A 48 27.74 0.51 4.64
N ASN A 49 27.86 0.51 3.32
CA ASN A 49 28.53 -0.50 2.49
C ASN A 49 27.77 -1.80 2.23
N LEU A 50 26.47 -1.87 2.56
CA LEU A 50 25.64 -3.01 2.15
C LEU A 50 25.17 -2.84 0.70
N LYS A 51 25.13 -3.96 -0.04
CA LYS A 51 24.50 -3.99 -1.36
C LYS A 51 23.00 -4.18 -1.18
N LEU A 52 22.24 -3.12 -1.43
CA LEU A 52 20.77 -3.12 -1.31
C LEU A 52 20.12 -3.20 -2.68
N VAL A 53 19.19 -4.11 -2.86
CA VAL A 53 18.41 -4.27 -4.09
C VAL A 53 16.92 -4.29 -3.72
N LEU A 54 16.18 -3.28 -4.17
CA LEU A 54 14.73 -3.29 -4.08
C LEU A 54 14.18 -4.35 -5.04
N LEU A 55 13.39 -5.27 -4.52
CA LEU A 55 12.77 -6.34 -5.28
C LEU A 55 11.43 -5.86 -5.85
N ASN A 56 11.07 -6.38 -7.02
CA ASN A 56 9.77 -6.14 -7.62
C ASN A 56 8.95 -7.41 -7.52
N LEU A 57 8.19 -7.56 -6.44
CA LEU A 57 7.41 -8.76 -6.16
C LEU A 57 5.98 -8.62 -6.69
N GLY A 58 5.85 -8.63 -8.02
CA GLY A 58 4.54 -8.78 -8.67
C GLY A 58 3.76 -7.48 -8.90
N GLY A 59 4.43 -6.33 -8.96
CA GLY A 59 3.85 -5.07 -9.47
C GLY A 59 3.22 -4.13 -8.43
N PHE A 60 3.22 -4.50 -7.14
CA PHE A 60 2.74 -3.65 -6.05
C PHE A 60 3.69 -2.46 -5.77
N GLU A 61 5.00 -2.66 -5.93
CA GLU A 61 6.05 -1.68 -5.60
C GLU A 61 6.69 -1.02 -6.83
N SER A 62 6.40 -1.54 -8.03
CA SER A 62 7.22 -1.22 -9.21
C SER A 62 7.02 0.23 -9.63
N ASN A 63 8.09 1.02 -9.50
CA ASN A 63 8.18 2.44 -9.86
C ASN A 63 7.54 3.43 -8.88
N LEU A 64 7.29 3.05 -7.62
CA LEU A 64 6.86 3.99 -6.59
C LEU A 64 8.04 4.54 -5.78
N PHE A 65 8.98 3.65 -5.44
CA PHE A 65 10.12 3.98 -4.59
C PHE A 65 11.44 3.53 -5.20
N THR A 66 12.52 4.27 -4.88
CA THR A 66 13.89 3.92 -5.24
C THR A 66 14.81 4.08 -4.04
N ILE A 67 15.89 3.33 -4.02
CA ILE A 67 16.91 3.43 -2.98
C ILE A 67 18.14 4.08 -3.58
N LYS A 68 18.59 5.18 -2.95
CA LYS A 68 19.82 5.88 -3.33
C LYS A 68 20.54 6.36 -2.08
N ASP A 69 21.83 6.09 -1.98
CA ASP A 69 22.69 6.55 -0.88
C ASP A 69 22.05 6.27 0.50
N GLU A 70 21.57 5.04 0.72
CA GLU A 70 20.94 4.59 1.99
C GLU A 70 19.59 5.27 2.31
N ASN A 71 19.03 6.03 1.37
CA ASN A 71 17.74 6.70 1.51
C ASN A 71 16.72 6.13 0.52
N ILE A 72 15.46 6.12 0.94
CA ILE A 72 14.32 5.73 0.12
C ILE A 72 13.68 7.01 -0.41
N PHE A 73 13.52 7.09 -1.73
CA PHE A 73 12.92 8.22 -2.40
C PHE A 73 11.67 7.80 -3.16
N THR A 74 10.69 8.69 -3.28
CA THR A 74 9.61 8.54 -4.24
C THR A 74 10.14 8.68 -5.68
N ILE A 75 9.65 7.87 -6.60
CA ILE A 75 9.91 7.99 -8.05
C ILE A 75 8.82 8.84 -8.70
N ASN A 76 7.58 8.61 -8.28
CA ASN A 76 6.38 9.28 -8.78
C ASN A 76 5.61 9.90 -7.62
N GLU A 77 4.64 10.74 -7.96
CA GLU A 77 3.63 11.19 -7.02
C GLU A 77 2.84 9.99 -6.48
N ILE A 78 2.57 10.04 -5.19
CA ILE A 78 1.82 9.02 -4.47
C ILE A 78 0.41 9.55 -4.30
N ASP A 79 -0.55 8.88 -4.94
CA ASP A 79 -1.98 9.18 -4.90
C ASP A 79 -2.67 7.88 -4.45
N ARG A 80 -3.29 7.91 -3.27
CA ARG A 80 -3.80 6.74 -2.57
C ARG A 80 -4.96 6.13 -3.34
N GLU A 81 -5.84 6.96 -3.91
CA GLU A 81 -7.02 6.53 -4.67
C GLU A 81 -6.59 5.75 -5.92
N LYS A 82 -5.56 6.23 -6.63
CA LYS A 82 -4.97 5.52 -7.77
C LYS A 82 -4.31 4.22 -7.33
N LEU A 83 -3.57 4.21 -6.23
CA LEU A 83 -2.95 2.98 -5.71
C LEU A 83 -4.01 1.93 -5.36
N LEU A 84 -5.13 2.34 -4.76
CA LEU A 84 -6.26 1.46 -4.46
C LEU A 84 -6.97 0.98 -5.73
N GLY A 85 -7.21 1.87 -6.69
CA GLY A 85 -7.83 1.56 -7.98
C GLY A 85 -7.00 0.58 -8.81
N GLU A 86 -5.67 0.74 -8.80
CA GLU A 86 -4.71 -0.14 -9.48
C GLU A 86 -4.35 -1.38 -8.65
N LYS A 87 -4.93 -1.52 -7.44
CA LYS A 87 -4.70 -2.62 -6.49
C LYS A 87 -3.22 -2.80 -6.13
N ARG A 88 -2.51 -1.70 -5.90
CA ARG A 88 -1.08 -1.67 -5.54
C ARG A 88 -0.82 -1.70 -4.04
N CYS A 89 -1.82 -1.44 -3.18
CA CYS A 89 -1.68 -1.68 -1.75
C CYS A 89 -1.81 -3.19 -1.46
N PHE A 90 -0.89 -3.74 -0.66
CA PHE A 90 -0.91 -5.09 -0.12
C PHE A 90 -2.15 -5.31 0.76
N ASP A 91 -2.40 -4.40 1.72
CA ASP A 91 -3.68 -4.30 2.43
C ASP A 91 -4.44 -3.08 1.93
N ARG A 92 -5.62 -3.29 1.35
CA ARG A 92 -6.46 -2.21 0.80
C ARG A 92 -7.28 -1.48 1.84
N SER A 93 -7.52 -2.08 3.00
CA SER A 93 -8.29 -1.44 4.09
C SER A 93 -7.45 -0.47 4.93
N TYR A 94 -6.13 -0.51 4.73
CA TYR A 94 -5.14 0.27 5.47
C TYR A 94 -4.04 0.78 4.52
N CYS A 95 -4.35 0.97 3.22
CA CYS A 95 -3.41 1.07 2.08
C CYS A 95 -1.92 0.87 2.44
N LEU A 96 -1.55 -0.38 2.70
CA LEU A 96 -0.19 -0.75 3.11
C LEU A 96 0.61 -1.18 1.88
N ILE A 97 1.78 -0.62 1.68
CA ILE A 97 2.77 -1.06 0.70
C ILE A 97 3.93 -1.70 1.46
N GLU A 98 4.34 -2.90 1.09
CA GLU A 98 5.56 -3.50 1.66
C GLU A 98 6.69 -3.31 0.67
N LEU A 99 7.77 -2.65 1.08
CA LEU A 99 9.01 -2.62 0.30
C LEU A 99 9.87 -3.82 0.67
N HIS A 100 10.27 -4.59 -0.34
CA HIS A 100 11.11 -5.77 -0.13
C HIS A 100 12.53 -5.53 -0.62
N ILE A 101 13.49 -5.56 0.30
CA ILE A 101 14.90 -5.25 0.01
C ILE A 101 15.75 -6.49 0.23
N LEU A 102 16.47 -6.90 -0.81
CA LEU A 102 17.51 -7.91 -0.72
C LEU A 102 18.83 -7.25 -0.32
N VAL A 103 19.48 -7.80 0.71
CA VAL A 103 20.74 -7.29 1.24
C VAL A 103 21.86 -8.27 0.94
N ASN A 104 23.00 -7.76 0.48
CA ASN A 104 24.22 -8.53 0.19
C ASN A 104 23.94 -9.84 -0.58
N ASP A 105 23.22 -9.74 -1.70
CA ASP A 105 22.91 -10.88 -2.56
C ASP A 105 22.16 -12.03 -1.84
N GLY A 106 21.37 -11.70 -0.81
CA GLY A 106 20.43 -12.62 -0.15
C GLY A 106 20.86 -13.10 1.24
N GLU A 107 21.86 -12.46 1.85
CA GLU A 107 22.22 -12.68 3.26
C GLU A 107 21.11 -12.24 4.21
N GLU A 108 20.40 -11.16 3.87
CA GLU A 108 19.21 -10.73 4.60
C GLU A 108 18.11 -10.28 3.64
N TYR A 109 16.88 -10.38 4.13
CA TYR A 109 15.69 -9.93 3.45
C TYR A 109 14.96 -8.94 4.33
N TRP A 110 14.80 -7.70 3.87
CA TRP A 110 14.17 -6.65 4.65
C TRP A 110 12.78 -6.34 4.13
N VAL A 111 11.86 -6.13 5.06
CA VAL A 111 10.50 -5.69 4.77
C VAL A 111 10.29 -4.34 5.43
N ILE A 112 9.97 -3.33 4.64
CA ILE A 112 9.66 -1.99 5.12
C ILE A 112 8.20 -1.68 4.77
N PRO A 113 7.28 -1.78 5.74
CA PRO A 113 5.90 -1.41 5.53
C PRO A 113 5.75 0.11 5.48
N ILE A 114 5.10 0.61 4.43
CA ILE A 114 4.73 2.01 4.24
C ILE A 114 3.21 2.09 4.20
N HIS A 115 2.63 2.78 5.16
CA HIS A 115 1.20 3.08 5.20
C HIS A 115 0.94 4.42 4.53
N ILE A 116 0.10 4.43 3.51
CA ILE A 116 -0.29 5.66 2.81
C ILE A 116 -1.47 6.29 3.54
N ILE A 117 -1.23 7.46 4.15
CA ILE A 117 -2.23 8.25 4.85
C ILE A 117 -3.02 9.08 3.83
N ASP A 118 -4.33 8.91 3.90
CA ASP A 118 -5.34 9.68 3.19
C ASP A 118 -5.29 11.18 3.56
N GLU A 119 -5.34 12.04 2.55
CA GLU A 119 -5.55 13.47 2.72
C GLU A 119 -6.87 13.86 2.04
N ASN A 120 -7.60 14.83 2.61
CA ASN A 120 -8.86 15.29 2.03
C ASN A 120 -8.60 16.21 0.83
N ASP A 121 -8.33 15.62 -0.32
CA ASP A 121 -8.09 16.30 -1.59
C ASP A 121 -9.14 15.96 -2.67
N ASN A 122 -10.01 14.99 -2.41
CA ASN A 122 -11.18 14.72 -3.23
C ASN A 122 -12.41 15.42 -2.64
N LYS A 123 -13.30 15.83 -3.53
CA LYS A 123 -14.59 16.42 -3.14
C LYS A 123 -15.70 15.42 -3.45
N PRO A 124 -16.78 15.37 -2.66
CA PRO A 124 -17.91 14.50 -2.99
C PRO A 124 -18.50 14.83 -4.36
N GLU A 125 -18.60 13.83 -5.23
CA GLU A 125 -19.14 13.99 -6.58
C GLU A 125 -20.41 13.17 -6.79
N PHE A 126 -21.43 13.81 -7.37
CA PHE A 126 -22.61 13.11 -7.86
C PHE A 126 -22.33 12.54 -9.25
N LYS A 127 -22.85 11.35 -9.51
CA LYS A 127 -22.75 10.70 -10.84
C LYS A 127 -23.32 11.58 -11.97
N ASN A 128 -24.39 12.32 -11.68
CA ASN A 128 -25.04 13.22 -12.62
C ASN A 128 -24.98 14.65 -12.09
N SER A 129 -24.61 15.60 -12.96
CA SER A 129 -24.58 17.04 -12.62
C SER A 129 -25.97 17.66 -12.44
N SER A 130 -27.00 17.01 -12.98
CA SER A 130 -28.41 17.39 -12.80
C SER A 130 -29.29 16.14 -12.76
N ILE A 131 -30.33 16.17 -11.95
CA ILE A 131 -31.32 15.09 -11.84
C ILE A 131 -32.69 15.68 -12.19
N GLU A 132 -33.35 15.13 -13.21
CA GLU A 132 -34.74 15.44 -13.54
C GLU A 132 -35.66 14.44 -12.83
N LEU A 133 -36.59 14.94 -12.02
CA LEU A 133 -37.57 14.12 -11.30
C LEU A 133 -38.97 14.41 -11.83
N LYS A 134 -39.71 13.34 -12.15
CA LYS A 134 -41.10 13.43 -12.61
C LYS A 134 -42.00 12.64 -11.68
N PHE A 135 -43.04 13.29 -11.19
CA PHE A 135 -44.03 12.68 -10.31
C PHE A 135 -45.43 13.12 -10.71
N HIS A 136 -46.41 12.28 -10.41
CA HIS A 136 -47.81 12.64 -10.57
C HIS A 136 -48.22 13.66 -9.52
N GLU A 137 -49.07 14.61 -9.91
CA GLU A 137 -49.59 15.65 -9.02
C GLU A 137 -50.41 15.09 -7.83
N ASN A 138 -50.99 13.90 -7.98
CA ASN A 138 -51.82 13.25 -6.97
C ASN A 138 -51.00 12.38 -5.98
N ILE A 139 -49.68 12.60 -5.91
CA ILE A 139 -48.82 11.87 -4.98
C ILE A 139 -49.21 12.18 -3.54
N PHE A 140 -49.20 11.16 -2.70
CA PHE A 140 -49.60 11.31 -1.29
C PHE A 140 -48.51 12.02 -0.49
N GLY A 141 -48.92 12.76 0.54
CA GLY A 141 -48.00 13.40 1.48
C GLY A 141 -47.13 12.36 2.21
N GLY A 142 -45.81 12.56 2.21
CA GLY A 142 -44.85 11.62 2.80
C GLY A 142 -44.20 10.67 1.80
N TYR A 143 -44.48 10.82 0.50
CA TYR A 143 -43.72 10.14 -0.55
C TYR A 143 -42.23 10.48 -0.49
N LYS A 144 -41.36 9.46 -0.47
CA LYS A 144 -39.90 9.60 -0.40
C LYS A 144 -39.28 9.16 -1.71
N ILE A 145 -38.36 9.98 -2.23
CA ILE A 145 -37.55 9.67 -3.40
C ILE A 145 -36.12 9.44 -2.92
N LEU A 146 -35.55 8.30 -3.31
CA LEU A 146 -34.15 7.98 -3.10
C LEU A 146 -33.38 8.35 -4.36
N PHE A 147 -32.28 9.07 -4.19
CA PHE A 147 -31.30 9.34 -5.23
C PHE A 147 -29.95 8.76 -4.80
N GLU A 148 -29.12 8.44 -5.77
CA GLU A 148 -27.73 8.09 -5.49
C GLU A 148 -27.05 9.28 -4.81
N GLY A 149 -26.45 9.05 -3.65
CA GLY A 149 -25.68 10.06 -2.94
C GLY A 149 -24.42 10.45 -3.72
N ALA A 150 -23.79 11.56 -3.31
CA ALA A 150 -22.43 11.85 -3.76
C ALA A 150 -21.48 10.75 -3.28
N LYS A 151 -20.49 10.45 -4.10
CA LYS A 151 -19.38 9.57 -3.72
C LYS A 151 -18.16 10.43 -3.46
N ASP A 152 -17.56 10.24 -2.30
CA ASP A 152 -16.22 10.73 -1.99
C ASP A 152 -15.23 9.57 -2.11
N LEU A 153 -14.02 9.84 -2.57
CA LEU A 153 -12.98 8.82 -2.71
C LEU A 153 -12.10 8.73 -1.45
N ASP A 154 -12.05 9.79 -0.66
CA ASP A 154 -11.30 9.87 0.58
C ASP A 154 -11.90 8.94 1.66
N GLU A 155 -11.07 8.50 2.61
CA GLU A 155 -11.48 7.64 3.71
C GLU A 155 -11.57 8.41 5.03
N GLY A 156 -12.79 8.57 5.55
CA GLY A 156 -12.99 9.24 6.83
C GLY A 156 -14.27 10.03 6.87
N LEU A 157 -14.23 11.15 7.59
CA LEU A 157 -15.33 12.10 7.80
C LEU A 157 -14.90 13.51 7.42
#